data_AF-A0A931LJJ1-F1
#
_entry.id   AF-A0A931LJJ1-F1
#
_cell.length_a   1.000
_cell.length_b   1.000
_cell.length_c   1.000
_cell.angle_alpha   90.00
_cell.angle_beta   90.00
_cell.angle_gamma   90.00
#
_symmetry.space_group_name_H-M   'P 1'
#
loop_
_entity.id
_entity.type
_entity.pdbx_description
1 polymer ?
#
loop_
_entity_poly.entity_id
_entity_poly.type
_entity_poly.pdbx_seq_one_letter_code
_entity_poly.pdbx_strand_id
1 'polypeptide(L)'
;MPSNQTYTVSETLQAGWTQTFPAAPGSHTVTIGPNQTVNNINFGNRQIGKCELAIKKTIDPNPPISGQPFAFVVKVTNVGNAPCPPTTTVTDNLPIGFMVTSFYPNTAGGWTCPPGPANIVCNNPTLTLQPSQSSTVFVVVGTFTLGAGIENCAELQNPNDTNPNNNKDCVKVAFVPPPKCDLQIRKSVNPDPVQSGQPVTFTLTVDSIPKRG
;
A
#
# COMPACT_ATOMS: atom_id res chain seq x y z
N MET A 1 -33.97 -58.32 -26.24
CA MET A 1 -32.95 -57.42 -26.84
C MET A 1 -32.69 -56.32 -25.84
N PRO A 2 -31.45 -56.08 -25.39
CA PRO A 2 -31.22 -54.93 -24.52
C PRO A 2 -31.45 -53.66 -25.34
N SER A 3 -32.29 -52.76 -24.85
CA SER A 3 -32.65 -51.51 -25.52
C SER A 3 -31.63 -50.42 -25.20
N ASN A 4 -31.51 -49.43 -26.09
CA ASN A 4 -30.78 -48.21 -25.78
C ASN A 4 -31.45 -47.48 -24.60
N GLN A 5 -30.62 -46.90 -23.73
CA GLN A 5 -31.07 -46.10 -22.60
C GLN A 5 -30.59 -44.65 -22.78
N THR A 6 -31.41 -43.69 -22.39
CA THR A 6 -31.10 -42.26 -22.44
C THR A 6 -30.78 -41.74 -21.04
N TYR A 7 -29.70 -40.98 -20.92
CA TYR A 7 -29.20 -40.37 -19.69
C TYR A 7 -29.06 -38.87 -19.86
N THR A 8 -29.21 -38.14 -18.76
CA THR A 8 -28.82 -36.73 -18.66
C THR A 8 -27.49 -36.65 -17.93
N VAL A 9 -26.49 -36.06 -18.57
CA VAL A 9 -25.16 -35.84 -18.01
C VAL A 9 -25.02 -34.35 -17.73
N SER A 10 -24.74 -34.00 -16.47
CA SER A 10 -24.49 -32.63 -16.03
C SER A 10 -23.16 -32.57 -15.28
N GLU A 11 -22.51 -31.40 -15.28
CA GLU A 11 -21.32 -31.17 -14.47
C GLU A 11 -21.64 -30.55 -13.10
N THR A 12 -20.73 -30.68 -12.15
CA THR A 12 -20.73 -29.91 -10.92
C THR A 12 -19.69 -28.81 -11.03
N LEU A 13 -20.13 -27.55 -11.04
CA LEU A 13 -19.23 -26.41 -11.18
C LEU A 13 -18.35 -26.20 -9.94
N GLN A 14 -17.07 -25.91 -10.17
CA GLN A 14 -16.20 -25.39 -9.13
C GLN A 14 -16.66 -23.99 -8.69
N ALA A 15 -16.51 -23.67 -7.41
CA ALA A 15 -16.81 -22.34 -6.88
C ALA A 15 -16.04 -21.25 -7.66
N GLY A 16 -16.74 -20.19 -8.06
CA GLY A 16 -16.17 -19.11 -8.87
C GLY A 16 -15.99 -19.45 -10.35
N TRP A 17 -16.57 -20.53 -10.86
CA TRP A 17 -16.63 -20.85 -12.28
C TRP A 17 -18.06 -20.81 -12.79
N THR A 18 -18.21 -20.47 -14.07
CA THR A 18 -19.48 -20.52 -14.79
C THR A 18 -19.34 -21.44 -15.99
N GLN A 19 -20.34 -22.28 -16.21
CA GLN A 19 -20.41 -23.14 -17.38
C GLN A 19 -20.64 -22.30 -18.63
N THR A 20 -19.82 -22.52 -19.65
CA THR A 20 -19.94 -21.90 -20.96
C THR A 20 -20.47 -22.85 -22.03
N PHE A 21 -20.49 -24.16 -21.77
CA PHE A 21 -21.00 -25.17 -22.70
C PHE A 21 -21.39 -26.47 -21.98
N PRO A 22 -22.48 -27.17 -22.36
CA PRO A 22 -23.51 -26.75 -23.33
C PRO A 22 -24.32 -25.55 -22.83
N ALA A 23 -25.05 -24.88 -23.74
CA ALA A 23 -26.02 -23.86 -23.38
C ALA A 23 -27.17 -24.45 -22.55
N ALA A 24 -28.05 -23.60 -22.01
CA ALA A 24 -29.21 -24.03 -21.22
C ALA A 24 -29.95 -25.22 -21.90
N PRO A 25 -30.17 -26.35 -21.19
CA PRO A 25 -30.19 -26.49 -19.73
C PRO A 25 -28.83 -26.72 -19.04
N GLY A 26 -27.70 -26.72 -19.77
CA GLY A 26 -26.36 -26.95 -19.18
C GLY A 26 -26.01 -28.44 -19.01
N SER A 27 -26.75 -29.33 -19.67
CA SER A 27 -26.54 -30.76 -19.63
C SER A 27 -26.57 -31.38 -21.03
N HIS A 28 -25.98 -32.56 -21.16
CA HIS A 28 -26.03 -33.36 -22.37
C HIS A 28 -27.04 -34.48 -22.21
N THR A 29 -27.81 -34.75 -23.27
CA THR A 29 -28.62 -35.95 -23.39
C THR A 29 -27.83 -37.00 -24.16
N VAL A 30 -27.59 -38.15 -23.54
CA VAL A 30 -26.78 -39.23 -24.12
C VAL A 30 -27.61 -40.49 -24.21
N THR A 31 -27.79 -41.02 -25.42
CA THR A 31 -28.44 -42.32 -25.67
C THR A 31 -27.38 -43.36 -26.00
N ILE A 32 -27.36 -44.48 -25.27
CA ILE A 32 -26.33 -45.51 -25.41
C ILE A 32 -26.91 -46.92 -25.25
N GLY A 33 -26.44 -47.86 -26.08
CA GLY A 33 -26.77 -49.28 -26.02
C GLY A 33 -25.63 -50.15 -25.46
N PRO A 34 -25.85 -51.47 -25.34
CA PRO A 34 -24.84 -52.41 -24.86
C PRO A 34 -23.57 -52.38 -25.71
N ASN A 35 -22.41 -52.40 -25.06
CA ASN A 35 -21.10 -52.41 -25.70
C ASN A 35 -20.85 -51.21 -26.64
N GLN A 36 -21.56 -50.09 -26.44
CA GLN A 36 -21.29 -48.84 -27.15
C GLN A 36 -20.49 -47.87 -26.27
N THR A 37 -19.81 -46.93 -26.92
CA THR A 37 -19.12 -45.81 -26.26
C THR A 37 -19.55 -44.54 -26.97
N VAL A 38 -19.98 -43.54 -26.19
CA VAL A 38 -20.26 -42.20 -26.71
C VAL A 38 -19.11 -41.28 -26.30
N ASN A 39 -18.35 -40.81 -27.28
CA ASN A 39 -17.21 -39.92 -27.07
C ASN A 39 -17.62 -38.45 -27.21
N ASN A 40 -16.74 -37.53 -26.79
CA ASN A 40 -16.86 -36.08 -27.00
C ASN A 40 -18.04 -35.40 -26.28
N ILE A 41 -18.46 -35.93 -25.14
CA ILE A 41 -19.41 -35.25 -24.23
C ILE A 41 -18.66 -34.21 -23.40
N ASN A 42 -18.45 -33.04 -23.99
CA ASN A 42 -17.57 -32.00 -23.44
C ASN A 42 -18.33 -30.95 -22.64
N PHE A 43 -17.72 -30.47 -21.55
CA PHE A 43 -18.18 -29.30 -20.80
C PHE A 43 -17.13 -28.18 -20.93
N GLY A 44 -17.60 -26.95 -21.03
CA GLY A 44 -16.74 -25.77 -21.09
C GLY A 44 -16.98 -24.90 -19.88
N ASN A 45 -15.92 -24.37 -19.27
CA ASN A 45 -15.98 -23.57 -18.05
C ASN A 45 -15.15 -22.29 -18.19
N ARG A 46 -15.63 -21.20 -17.58
CA ARG A 46 -14.90 -19.93 -17.45
C ARG A 46 -14.87 -19.50 -15.99
N GLN A 47 -13.69 -19.10 -15.51
CA GLN A 47 -13.56 -18.54 -14.17
C GLN A 47 -14.22 -17.15 -14.13
N ILE A 48 -15.07 -16.94 -13.13
CA ILE A 48 -15.63 -15.64 -12.81
C ILE A 48 -14.52 -14.80 -12.18
N GLY A 49 -14.41 -13.55 -12.63
CA GLY A 49 -13.49 -12.58 -12.07
C GLY A 49 -13.75 -12.33 -10.59
N LYS A 50 -12.70 -12.44 -9.78
CA LYS A 50 -12.68 -12.12 -8.36
C LYS A 50 -12.03 -10.75 -8.18
N CYS A 51 -12.81 -9.81 -7.65
CA CYS A 51 -12.28 -8.58 -7.08
C CYS A 51 -11.57 -8.88 -5.75
N GLU A 52 -10.35 -8.40 -5.61
CA GLU A 52 -9.53 -8.62 -4.42
C GLU A 52 -8.42 -7.55 -4.39
N LEU A 53 -8.50 -6.61 -3.46
CA LEU A 53 -7.55 -5.53 -3.30
C LEU A 53 -6.70 -5.77 -2.05
N ALA A 54 -5.49 -5.22 -2.04
CA ALA A 54 -4.64 -5.20 -0.85
C ALA A 54 -4.10 -3.79 -0.66
N ILE A 55 -4.13 -3.30 0.59
CA ILE A 55 -3.53 -2.03 0.96
C ILE A 55 -2.12 -2.22 1.50
N LYS A 56 -1.22 -1.32 1.13
CA LYS A 56 0.13 -1.23 1.70
C LYS A 56 0.43 0.21 2.08
N LYS A 57 0.95 0.38 3.29
CA LYS A 57 1.40 1.65 3.84
C LYS A 57 2.88 1.56 4.18
N THR A 58 3.63 2.55 3.74
CA THR A 58 5.07 2.65 3.99
C THR A 58 5.44 4.06 4.43
N ILE A 59 6.68 4.20 4.89
CA ILE A 59 7.28 5.51 5.16
C ILE A 59 8.52 5.74 4.32
N ASP A 60 8.82 7.00 4.04
CA ASP A 60 10.04 7.41 3.35
C ASP A 60 10.52 8.78 3.88
N PRO A 61 11.77 8.93 4.36
CA PRO A 61 12.78 7.87 4.56
C PRO A 61 12.40 6.88 5.67
N ASN A 62 12.99 5.67 5.63
CA ASN A 62 12.85 4.63 6.66
C ASN A 62 14.24 4.11 7.10
N PRO A 63 14.70 4.36 8.35
CA PRO A 63 14.01 5.08 9.42
C PRO A 63 14.06 6.62 9.23
N PRO A 64 13.02 7.35 9.67
CA PRO A 64 13.04 8.82 9.64
C PRO A 64 13.83 9.41 10.81
N ILE A 65 14.44 10.57 10.58
CA ILE A 65 15.10 11.36 11.63
C ILE A 65 14.04 12.16 12.38
N SER A 66 14.04 12.09 13.71
CA SER A 66 13.10 12.85 14.55
C SER A 66 13.14 14.35 14.25
N GLY A 67 11.98 14.96 14.09
CA GLY A 67 11.82 16.38 13.76
C GLY A 67 12.11 16.74 12.29
N GLN A 68 12.59 15.80 11.48
CA GLN A 68 12.78 16.00 10.05
C GLN A 68 11.53 15.53 9.26
N PRO A 69 11.29 16.08 8.06
CA PRO A 69 10.20 15.63 7.21
C PRO A 69 10.35 14.17 6.81
N PHE A 70 9.25 13.43 6.87
CA PHE A 70 9.09 12.12 6.26
C PHE A 70 7.66 11.96 5.74
N ALA A 71 7.45 10.99 4.86
CA ALA A 71 6.19 10.73 4.22
C ALA A 71 5.55 9.43 4.72
N PHE A 72 4.23 9.41 4.86
CA PHE A 72 3.44 8.18 4.72
C PHE A 72 3.01 8.04 3.26
N VAL A 73 3.20 6.86 2.70
CA VAL A 73 2.80 6.51 1.33
C VAL A 73 1.78 5.38 1.41
N VAL A 74 0.59 5.58 0.85
CA VAL A 74 -0.48 4.57 0.82
C VAL A 74 -0.71 4.11 -0.61
N LYS A 75 -0.73 2.79 -0.81
CA LYS A 75 -0.85 2.12 -2.10
C LYS A 75 -1.89 1.01 -2.04
N VAL A 76 -2.67 0.88 -3.10
CA VAL A 76 -3.63 -0.22 -3.30
C VAL A 76 -3.16 -1.08 -4.47
N THR A 77 -3.28 -2.39 -4.35
CA THR A 77 -2.91 -3.37 -5.38
C THR A 77 -4.09 -4.30 -5.66
N ASN A 78 -4.38 -4.58 -6.93
CA ASN A 78 -5.30 -5.65 -7.28
C ASN A 78 -4.56 -6.99 -7.21
N VAL A 79 -4.86 -7.78 -6.17
CA VAL A 79 -4.32 -9.13 -5.96
C VAL A 79 -5.31 -10.22 -6.42
N GLY A 80 -6.46 -9.80 -6.98
CA GLY A 80 -7.42 -10.66 -7.66
C GLY A 80 -7.13 -10.84 -9.13
N ASN A 81 -8.09 -11.45 -9.82
CA ASN A 81 -8.02 -11.69 -11.27
C ASN A 81 -9.05 -10.87 -12.06
N ALA A 82 -9.74 -9.93 -11.41
CA ALA A 82 -10.64 -8.99 -12.07
C ALA A 82 -10.66 -7.61 -11.41
N PRO A 83 -11.13 -6.57 -12.12
CA PRO A 83 -11.33 -5.22 -11.55
C PRO A 83 -12.36 -5.22 -10.41
N CYS A 84 -12.35 -4.14 -9.63
CA CYS A 84 -13.14 -3.99 -8.40
C CYS A 84 -14.17 -2.84 -8.44
N PRO A 85 -15.12 -2.79 -9.40
CA PRO A 85 -16.27 -1.89 -9.26
C PRO A 85 -17.14 -2.36 -8.09
N PRO A 86 -17.92 -1.50 -7.40
CA PRO A 86 -18.05 -0.05 -7.56
C PRO A 86 -16.94 0.71 -6.81
N THR A 87 -17.27 1.78 -6.09
CA THR A 87 -16.29 2.66 -5.42
C THR A 87 -15.40 1.94 -4.42
N THR A 88 -14.10 2.24 -4.50
CA THR A 88 -13.11 1.92 -3.47
C THR A 88 -12.88 3.14 -2.58
N THR A 89 -12.90 2.96 -1.27
CA THR A 89 -12.63 3.99 -0.27
C THR A 89 -11.40 3.60 0.55
N VAL A 90 -10.52 4.56 0.79
CA VAL A 90 -9.34 4.41 1.65
C VAL A 90 -9.40 5.46 2.75
N THR A 91 -9.28 5.02 4.00
CA THR A 91 -9.29 5.89 5.18
C THR A 91 -7.96 5.80 5.92
N ASP A 92 -7.51 6.92 6.48
CA ASP A 92 -6.27 7.01 7.23
C ASP A 92 -6.38 8.09 8.30
N ASN A 93 -6.28 7.67 9.57
CA ASN A 93 -6.27 8.57 10.71
C ASN A 93 -4.82 8.83 11.11
N LEU A 94 -4.33 10.02 10.79
CA LEU A 94 -2.95 10.37 11.09
C LEU A 94 -2.72 10.38 12.62
N PRO A 95 -1.54 9.94 13.09
CA PRO A 95 -1.25 9.89 14.51
C PRO A 95 -1.30 11.27 15.14
N ILE A 96 -1.80 11.35 16.38
CA ILE A 96 -1.80 12.60 17.16
C ILE A 96 -0.35 13.11 17.25
N GLY A 97 -0.16 14.39 16.91
CA GLY A 97 1.16 15.04 16.92
C GLY A 97 1.91 14.97 15.58
N PHE A 98 1.41 14.26 14.58
CA PHE A 98 1.96 14.34 13.21
C PHE A 98 1.56 15.66 12.57
N MET A 99 2.57 16.50 12.28
CA MET A 99 2.39 17.83 11.73
C MET A 99 2.48 17.77 10.22
N VAL A 100 1.33 17.73 9.53
CA VAL A 100 1.27 17.68 8.06
C VAL A 100 1.84 18.96 7.45
N THR A 101 2.85 18.81 6.58
CA THR A 101 3.44 19.92 5.81
C THR A 101 2.91 19.95 4.38
N SER A 102 2.64 18.79 3.80
CA SER A 102 2.11 18.69 2.44
C SER A 102 1.34 17.40 2.22
N PHE A 103 0.30 17.47 1.40
CA PHE A 103 -0.58 16.34 1.08
C PHE A 103 -0.76 16.25 -0.43
N TYR A 104 -0.49 15.07 -0.99
CA TYR A 104 -0.48 14.78 -2.41
C TYR A 104 -1.41 13.60 -2.72
N PRO A 105 -2.72 13.84 -2.92
CA PRO A 105 -3.63 12.81 -3.43
C PRO A 105 -3.31 12.50 -4.90
N ASN A 106 -3.43 11.23 -5.32
CA ASN A 106 -3.19 10.82 -6.69
C ASN A 106 -4.43 11.07 -7.58
N THR A 107 -4.69 12.33 -7.88
CA THR A 107 -5.83 12.75 -8.71
C THR A 107 -5.73 12.22 -10.15
N ALA A 108 -4.52 12.09 -10.69
CA ALA A 108 -4.27 11.47 -12.01
C ALA A 108 -4.70 9.99 -12.04
N GLY A 109 -4.60 9.30 -10.90
CA GLY A 109 -5.11 7.94 -10.71
C GLY A 109 -6.61 7.85 -10.40
N GLY A 110 -7.35 8.96 -10.45
CA GLY A 110 -8.79 9.01 -10.17
C GLY A 110 -9.17 9.10 -8.69
N TRP A 111 -8.19 9.30 -7.79
CA TRP A 111 -8.46 9.46 -6.37
C TRP A 111 -8.92 10.88 -6.03
N THR A 112 -10.06 10.99 -5.38
CA THR A 112 -10.54 12.24 -4.77
C THR A 112 -10.44 12.13 -3.26
N CYS A 113 -9.64 12.99 -2.65
CA CYS A 113 -9.47 13.07 -1.21
C CYS A 113 -9.86 14.48 -0.73
N PRO A 114 -11.12 14.72 -0.33
CA PRO A 114 -11.54 15.97 0.29
C PRO A 114 -10.66 16.28 1.52
N PRO A 115 -10.51 17.56 1.91
CA PRO A 115 -9.39 17.97 2.76
C PRO A 115 -9.43 17.29 4.13
N GLY A 116 -8.35 16.58 4.47
CA GLY A 116 -8.20 15.89 5.75
C GLY A 116 -6.76 15.93 6.26
N PRO A 117 -6.39 16.90 7.12
CA PRO A 117 -5.06 16.95 7.74
C PRO A 117 -4.92 16.07 9.00
N ALA A 118 -5.98 15.34 9.38
CA ALA A 118 -5.95 14.36 10.49
C ALA A 118 -6.76 13.09 10.18
N ASN A 119 -7.89 13.21 9.49
CA ASN A 119 -8.69 12.09 8.97
C ASN A 119 -8.73 12.22 7.45
N ILE A 120 -7.98 11.39 6.76
CA ILE A 120 -7.95 11.34 5.29
C ILE A 120 -9.00 10.32 4.85
N VAL A 121 -9.88 10.73 3.94
CA VAL A 121 -10.82 9.84 3.24
C VAL A 121 -10.65 10.05 1.74
N CYS A 122 -10.19 9.01 1.05
CA CYS A 122 -9.97 9.02 -0.38
C CYS A 122 -10.94 8.06 -1.06
N ASN A 123 -11.60 8.51 -2.13
CA ASN A 123 -12.54 7.70 -2.90
C ASN A 123 -12.08 7.59 -4.35
N ASN A 124 -12.26 6.41 -4.94
CA ASN A 124 -12.09 6.16 -6.36
C ASN A 124 -13.29 5.33 -6.90
N PRO A 125 -14.26 5.97 -7.56
CA PRO A 125 -15.48 5.31 -8.06
C PRO A 125 -15.21 4.38 -9.25
N THR A 126 -14.06 4.53 -9.91
CA THR A 126 -13.74 3.89 -11.19
C THR A 126 -12.34 3.29 -11.17
N LEU A 127 -11.94 2.66 -10.05
CA LEU A 127 -10.62 2.04 -9.93
C LEU A 127 -10.50 0.84 -10.90
N THR A 128 -9.65 0.97 -11.91
CA THR A 128 -9.52 -0.01 -13.02
C THR A 128 -8.21 -0.81 -13.01
N LEU A 129 -7.66 -1.10 -11.83
CA LEU A 129 -6.45 -1.91 -11.70
C LEU A 129 -6.65 -3.30 -12.32
N GLN A 130 -5.81 -3.65 -13.29
CA GLN A 130 -5.69 -5.03 -13.79
C GLN A 130 -5.01 -5.93 -12.74
N PRO A 131 -5.07 -7.26 -12.86
CA PRO A 131 -4.40 -8.16 -11.95
C PRO A 131 -2.92 -7.80 -11.76
N SER A 132 -2.46 -7.78 -10.51
CA SER A 132 -1.11 -7.38 -10.08
C SER A 132 -0.74 -5.91 -10.30
N GLN A 133 -1.63 -5.07 -10.84
CA GLN A 133 -1.39 -3.63 -10.92
C GLN A 133 -1.65 -2.95 -9.58
N SER A 134 -1.02 -1.79 -9.40
CA SER A 134 -1.20 -0.98 -8.21
C SER A 134 -1.38 0.49 -8.53
N SER A 135 -2.02 1.21 -7.62
CA SER A 135 -2.15 2.67 -7.64
C SER A 135 -1.75 3.23 -6.27
N THR A 136 -0.88 4.24 -6.27
CA THR A 136 -0.69 5.07 -5.08
C THR A 136 -1.96 5.87 -4.85
N VAL A 137 -2.48 5.87 -3.62
CA VAL A 137 -3.69 6.60 -3.23
C VAL A 137 -3.33 8.04 -2.93
N PHE A 138 -2.37 8.23 -2.01
CA PHE A 138 -1.83 9.53 -1.64
C PHE A 138 -0.44 9.39 -1.00
N VAL A 139 0.23 10.52 -0.92
CA VAL A 139 1.43 10.73 -0.10
C VAL A 139 1.16 11.90 0.84
N VAL A 140 1.41 11.72 2.14
CA VAL A 140 1.31 12.79 3.13
C VAL A 140 2.66 12.96 3.80
N VAL A 141 3.22 14.16 3.71
CA VAL A 141 4.52 14.52 4.29
C VAL A 141 4.26 15.38 5.51
N GLY A 142 5.05 15.14 6.55
CA GLY A 142 4.97 15.91 7.77
C GLY A 142 6.18 15.66 8.66
N THR A 143 6.15 16.26 9.83
CA THR A 143 7.17 16.08 10.86
C THR A 143 6.55 15.48 12.12
N PHE A 144 7.39 14.81 12.89
CA PHE A 144 7.04 14.32 14.23
C PHE A 144 8.29 14.41 15.10
N THR A 145 8.16 14.95 16.31
CA THR A 145 9.26 15.07 17.28
C THR A 145 9.16 13.97 18.33
N LEU A 146 10.31 13.40 18.71
CA LEU A 146 10.45 12.16 19.47
C LEU A 146 9.52 12.05 20.69
N GLY A 147 8.69 11.00 20.68
CA GLY A 147 7.98 10.39 21.82
C GLY A 147 8.13 8.87 21.75
N ALA A 148 7.26 8.08 22.39
CA ALA A 148 7.14 6.66 22.06
C ALA A 148 6.80 6.52 20.56
N GLY A 149 7.38 5.55 19.84
CA GLY A 149 7.20 5.42 18.39
C GLY A 149 5.73 5.48 17.96
N ILE A 150 5.47 6.06 16.78
CA ILE A 150 4.09 6.20 16.27
C ILE A 150 3.72 4.98 15.44
N GLU A 151 2.46 4.58 15.51
CA GLU A 151 1.87 3.64 14.56
C GLU A 151 0.81 4.39 13.76
N ASN A 152 0.80 4.19 12.45
CA ASN A 152 -0.19 4.77 11.57
C ASN A 152 -0.82 3.70 10.69
N CYS A 153 -2.14 3.59 10.66
CA CYS A 153 -2.89 2.57 9.92
C CYS A 153 -3.71 3.20 8.80
N ALA A 154 -3.74 2.56 7.64
CA ALA A 154 -4.70 2.87 6.59
C ALA A 154 -5.62 1.67 6.38
N GLU A 155 -6.88 1.93 6.06
CA GLU A 155 -7.91 0.93 5.85
C GLU A 155 -8.53 1.11 4.45
N LEU A 156 -8.83 0.00 3.79
CA LEU A 156 -9.47 -0.09 2.49
C LEU A 156 -10.87 -0.66 2.64
N GLN A 157 -11.82 -0.13 1.87
CA GLN A 157 -13.19 -0.62 1.80
C GLN A 157 -13.63 -0.69 0.34
N ASN A 158 -14.13 -1.84 -0.06
CA ASN A 158 -14.81 -2.07 -1.33
C ASN A 158 -15.83 -3.20 -1.12
N PRO A 159 -17.10 -3.05 -1.52
CA PRO A 159 -18.14 -4.04 -1.21
C PRO A 159 -17.96 -5.38 -1.94
N ASN A 160 -17.14 -5.42 -3.00
CA ASN A 160 -16.83 -6.64 -3.76
C ASN A 160 -15.45 -7.23 -3.41
N ASP A 161 -14.70 -6.59 -2.52
CA ASP A 161 -13.50 -7.17 -1.95
C ASP A 161 -13.88 -8.26 -0.94
N THR A 162 -13.30 -9.45 -1.11
CA THR A 162 -13.73 -10.65 -0.37
C THR A 162 -12.82 -11.00 0.80
N ASN A 163 -11.68 -10.33 0.95
CA ASN A 163 -10.70 -10.66 1.97
C ASN A 163 -10.52 -9.45 2.90
N PRO A 164 -11.19 -9.41 4.05
CA PRO A 164 -10.99 -8.30 4.98
C PRO A 164 -9.58 -8.24 5.58
N ASN A 165 -8.77 -9.30 5.51
CA ASN A 165 -7.48 -9.38 6.22
C ASN A 165 -6.35 -8.57 5.59
N ASN A 166 -6.44 -8.24 4.30
CA ASN A 166 -5.48 -7.38 3.58
C ASN A 166 -6.03 -5.98 3.31
N ASN A 167 -7.14 -5.62 3.95
CA ASN A 167 -7.79 -4.32 3.86
C ASN A 167 -7.35 -3.35 4.96
N LYS A 168 -6.31 -3.69 5.72
CA LYS A 168 -5.68 -2.81 6.71
C LYS A 168 -4.18 -3.05 6.73
N ASP A 169 -3.40 -1.98 6.66
CA ASP A 169 -1.95 -2.05 6.86
C ASP A 169 -1.50 -0.91 7.79
N CYS A 170 -0.72 -1.29 8.79
CA CYS A 170 -0.18 -0.37 9.80
C CYS A 170 1.33 -0.32 9.68
N VAL A 171 1.90 0.88 9.74
CA VAL A 171 3.35 1.08 9.78
C VAL A 171 3.73 1.64 11.15
N LYS A 172 4.63 0.93 11.84
CA LYS A 172 5.29 1.41 13.05
C LYS A 172 6.53 2.19 12.67
N VAL A 173 6.65 3.39 13.20
CA VAL A 173 7.74 4.30 12.90
C VAL A 173 8.73 4.32 14.06
N ALA A 174 9.93 3.82 13.80
CA ALA A 174 11.06 3.93 14.70
C ALA A 174 11.93 5.11 14.25
N PHE A 175 11.90 6.21 15.02
CA PHE A 175 12.70 7.39 14.72
C PHE A 175 14.14 7.22 15.15
N VAL A 176 15.08 7.70 14.32
CA VAL A 176 16.46 7.91 14.75
C VAL A 176 16.63 9.32 15.33
N PRO A 177 17.39 9.50 16.42
CA PRO A 177 17.72 10.83 16.92
C PRO A 177 18.42 11.66 15.84
N PRO A 178 18.24 13.00 15.84
CA PRO A 178 19.06 13.87 15.00
C PRO A 178 20.54 13.64 15.30
N PRO A 179 21.43 13.76 14.29
CA PRO A 179 22.86 13.70 14.53
C PRO A 179 23.23 14.73 15.60
N LYS A 180 23.91 14.26 16.66
CA LYS A 180 24.48 15.14 17.67
C LYS A 180 25.85 15.57 17.20
N CYS A 181 26.09 16.88 17.14
CA CYS A 181 27.44 17.42 16.99
C CYS A 181 27.98 17.80 18.37
N ASP A 182 29.26 17.53 18.60
CA ASP A 182 30.00 18.18 19.68
C ASP A 182 30.61 19.47 19.13
N LEU A 183 30.72 20.49 19.98
CA LEU A 183 31.38 21.75 19.62
C LEU A 183 32.77 21.77 20.23
N GLN A 184 33.78 22.05 19.41
CA GLN A 184 35.15 22.30 19.86
C GLN A 184 35.46 23.79 19.69
N ILE A 185 36.05 24.40 20.72
CA ILE A 185 36.54 25.77 20.65
C ILE A 185 38.07 25.74 20.65
N ARG A 186 38.69 26.46 19.71
CA ARG A 186 40.14 26.73 19.70
C ARG A 186 40.37 28.24 19.80
N LYS A 187 41.36 28.62 20.62
CA LYS A 187 41.78 30.01 20.77
C LYS A 187 43.21 30.14 20.29
N SER A 188 43.46 31.07 19.37
CA SER A 188 44.80 31.48 18.99
C SER A 188 45.01 32.96 19.32
N VAL A 189 46.28 33.35 19.42
CA VAL A 189 46.69 34.74 19.64
C VAL A 189 47.64 35.15 18.51
N ASN A 190 47.56 36.39 18.06
CA ASN A 190 48.45 36.96 17.05
C ASN A 190 48.81 38.41 17.41
N PRO A 191 50.11 38.79 17.40
CA PRO A 191 51.28 37.92 17.20
C PRO A 191 51.53 36.98 18.39
N ASP A 192 52.08 35.80 18.10
CA ASP A 192 52.56 34.82 19.08
C ASP A 192 54.06 34.53 18.78
N PRO A 193 55.02 34.94 19.63
CA PRO A 193 54.85 35.49 20.98
C PRO A 193 54.38 36.96 21.02
N VAL A 194 53.64 37.30 22.08
CA VAL A 194 53.16 38.66 22.34
C VAL A 194 54.29 39.55 22.88
N GLN A 195 54.44 40.76 22.31
CA GLN A 195 55.37 41.77 22.80
C GLN A 195 54.69 42.76 23.75
N SER A 196 55.42 43.22 24.78
CA SER A 196 54.90 44.18 25.77
C SER A 196 54.52 45.51 25.11
N GLY A 197 53.35 46.05 25.49
CA GLY A 197 52.83 47.33 25.00
C GLY A 197 52.21 47.30 23.60
N GLN A 198 52.20 46.15 22.90
CA GLN A 198 51.60 46.02 21.57
C GLN A 198 50.17 45.47 21.64
N PRO A 199 49.28 45.88 20.71
CA PRO A 199 47.95 45.29 20.60
C PRO A 199 48.03 43.83 20.16
N VAL A 200 47.16 42.99 20.72
CA VAL A 200 47.03 41.58 20.35
C VAL A 200 45.63 41.28 19.87
N THR A 201 45.51 40.32 18.95
CA THR A 201 44.22 39.78 18.52
C THR A 201 44.10 38.34 19.00
N PHE A 202 42.98 38.03 19.65
CA PHE A 202 42.60 36.65 19.93
C PHE A 202 41.55 36.20 18.93
N THR A 203 41.80 35.08 18.27
CA THR A 203 40.83 34.46 17.38
C THR A 203 40.24 33.25 18.09
N LEU A 204 38.91 33.24 18.22
CA LEU A 204 38.15 32.07 18.64
C LEU A 204 37.60 31.39 17.39
N THR A 205 37.95 30.13 17.20
CA THR A 205 37.35 29.26 16.18
C THR A 205 36.43 28.26 16.87
N VAL A 206 35.20 28.18 16.39
CA VAL A 206 34.20 27.21 16.85
C VAL A 206 34.02 26.19 15.73
N ASP A 207 34.34 24.93 16.02
CA ASP A 207 34.23 23.82 15.09
C ASP A 207 33.12 22.86 15.56
N SER A 208 32.29 22.40 14.63
CA SER A 208 31.38 21.27 14.86
C SER A 208 32.13 19.98 14.54
N ILE A 209 32.25 19.07 15.50
CA ILE A 209 32.89 17.77 15.34
C ILE A 209 31.89 16.63 15.59
N PRO A 210 32.05 15.46 14.92
CA PRO A 210 31.25 14.29 15.20
C PRO A 210 31.41 13.86 16.66
N LYS A 211 30.31 13.46 17.30
CA LYS A 211 30.34 12.99 18.68
C LYS A 211 31.26 11.76 18.82
N ARG A 212 32.21 11.77 19.76
CA ARG A 212 32.97 10.56 20.10
C ARG A 212 32.07 9.65 20.96
N GLY A 213 32.03 8.36 20.61
CA GLY A 213 31.29 7.32 21.31
C GLY A 213 31.84 7.04 22.71
#